data_AF-A0A661GP05-F1
#
_entry.id   AF-A0A661GP05-F1
#
_cell.length_a   1.000
_cell.length_b   1.000
_cell.length_c   1.000
_cell.angle_alpha   90.00
_cell.angle_beta   90.00
_cell.angle_gamma   90.00
#
_symmetry.space_group_name_H-M   'P 1'
#
loop_
_entity.id
_entity.type
_entity.pdbx_description
1 polymer ?
#
loop_
_entity_poly.entity_id
_entity_poly.type
_entity_poly.pdbx_seq_one_letter_code
_entity_poly.pdbx_strand_id
1 'polypeptide(L)'
;MAELTREFCRLIESAGERRDPGWLREVFTLLPRLHVAVISLHDTRSQTEEASDPENWPGEEHGHLDALDDRFEFYSRLRSDLGEHDGYWLEFDPVGDAHDSMSGSLADDLADIYYDVREGLARHDAAEAADPAADAIHFWKRSYRLHWGQHLVDAERHLYSLKARNRLGH
;
A
#
# COMPACT_ATOMS: atom_id res chain seq x y z
N MET A 1 11.90 -5.15 -6.35
CA MET A 1 11.21 -4.21 -5.46
C MET A 1 11.12 -2.82 -6.10
N ALA A 2 12.22 -2.06 -6.21
CA ALA A 2 12.20 -0.67 -6.69
C ALA A 2 11.45 -0.42 -8.02
N GLU A 3 11.65 -1.25 -9.05
CA GLU A 3 10.94 -1.10 -10.33
C GLU A 3 9.43 -1.31 -10.20
N LEU A 4 9.00 -2.32 -9.43
CA LEU A 4 7.59 -2.59 -9.15
C LEU A 4 6.97 -1.45 -8.34
N THR A 5 7.71 -0.91 -7.37
CA THR A 5 7.30 0.27 -6.61
C THR A 5 7.08 1.46 -7.54
N ARG A 6 8.01 1.73 -8.47
CA ARG A 6 7.84 2.80 -9.47
C ARG A 6 6.65 2.55 -10.39
N GLU A 7 6.39 1.31 -10.78
CA GLU A 7 5.23 0.92 -11.59
C GLU A 7 3.92 1.18 -10.82
N PHE A 8 3.86 0.75 -9.56
CA PHE A 8 2.73 0.98 -8.67
C PHE A 8 2.49 2.46 -8.39
N CYS A 9 3.51 3.22 -7.96
CA CYS A 9 3.36 4.64 -7.67
C CYS A 9 2.81 5.42 -8.88
N ARG A 10 3.38 5.19 -10.07
CA ARG A 10 2.89 5.82 -11.31
C ARG A 10 1.44 5.46 -11.63
N LEU A 11 1.06 4.19 -11.40
CA LEU A 11 -0.31 3.75 -11.62
C LEU A 11 -1.29 4.50 -10.69
N ILE A 12 -1.01 4.50 -9.39
CA ILE A 12 -1.88 5.13 -8.37
C ILE A 12 -1.95 6.65 -8.54
N GLU A 13 -0.83 7.30 -8.86
CA GLU A 13 -0.79 8.74 -9.16
C GLU A 13 -1.66 9.09 -10.37
N SER A 14 -1.73 8.21 -11.37
CA SER A 14 -2.54 8.41 -12.58
C SER A 14 -4.00 7.94 -12.47
N ALA A 15 -4.41 7.35 -11.33
CA ALA A 15 -5.73 6.74 -11.20
C ALA A 15 -6.88 7.74 -11.40
N GLY A 16 -6.75 8.96 -10.86
CA GLY A 16 -7.77 10.02 -10.95
C GLY A 16 -7.81 10.80 -12.26
N GLU A 17 -6.85 10.57 -13.16
CA GLU A 17 -6.88 11.14 -14.51
C GLU A 17 -7.73 10.27 -15.47
N ARG A 18 -8.08 9.06 -15.05
CA ARG A 18 -8.74 8.05 -15.89
C ARG A 18 -10.23 8.00 -15.56
N ARG A 19 -11.08 8.15 -16.58
CA ARG A 19 -12.55 8.01 -16.43
C ARG A 19 -13.03 6.56 -16.29
N ASP A 20 -12.14 5.58 -16.46
CA ASP A 20 -12.46 4.15 -16.49
C ASP A 20 -11.74 3.41 -15.35
N PRO A 21 -12.43 2.54 -14.58
CA PRO A 21 -11.82 1.73 -13.51
C PRO A 21 -10.89 0.61 -14.02
N GLY A 22 -10.53 0.57 -15.31
CA GLY A 22 -9.61 -0.43 -15.88
C GLY A 22 -8.24 -0.47 -15.21
N TRP A 23 -7.81 0.62 -14.56
CA TRP A 23 -6.59 0.67 -13.74
C TRP A 23 -6.63 -0.33 -12.57
N LEU A 24 -7.81 -0.72 -12.06
CA LEU A 24 -7.93 -1.74 -11.02
C LEU A 24 -7.47 -3.12 -11.47
N ARG A 25 -7.55 -3.44 -12.77
CA ARG A 25 -6.97 -4.69 -13.31
C ARG A 25 -5.45 -4.68 -13.23
N GLU A 26 -4.85 -3.51 -13.44
CA GLU A 26 -3.41 -3.32 -13.29
C GLU A 26 -3.01 -3.43 -11.82
N VAL A 27 -3.76 -2.82 -10.89
CA VAL A 27 -3.55 -2.97 -9.43
C VAL A 27 -3.67 -4.44 -9.01
N PHE A 28 -4.73 -5.14 -9.45
CA PHE A 28 -4.93 -6.57 -9.16
C PHE A 28 -3.75 -7.45 -9.61
N THR A 29 -3.02 -7.01 -10.64
CA THR A 29 -1.82 -7.70 -11.14
C THR A 29 -0.56 -7.28 -10.39
N LEU A 30 -0.47 -6.01 -9.99
CA LEU A 30 0.71 -5.45 -9.34
C LEU A 30 0.85 -5.79 -7.87
N LEU A 31 -0.24 -5.82 -7.10
CA LEU A 31 -0.15 -6.10 -5.66
C LEU A 31 0.48 -7.48 -5.37
N PRO A 32 0.09 -8.58 -6.04
CA PRO A 32 0.75 -9.88 -5.82
C PRO A 32 2.23 -9.88 -6.21
N ARG A 33 2.62 -9.09 -7.22
CA ARG A 33 4.03 -8.93 -7.61
C ARG A 33 4.82 -8.17 -6.54
N LEU A 34 4.25 -7.11 -5.95
CA LEU A 34 4.84 -6.39 -4.82
C LEU A 34 4.96 -7.29 -3.59
N HIS A 35 3.91 -8.05 -3.28
CA HIS A 35 3.87 -9.00 -2.18
C HIS A 35 5.01 -10.03 -2.27
N VAL A 36 5.15 -10.68 -3.43
CA VAL A 36 6.26 -11.62 -3.66
C VAL A 36 7.61 -10.91 -3.59
N ALA A 37 7.72 -9.70 -4.14
CA ALA A 37 8.98 -8.96 -4.15
C ALA A 37 9.46 -8.60 -2.74
N VAL A 38 8.58 -8.18 -1.83
CA VAL A 38 8.97 -7.85 -0.45
C VAL A 38 9.27 -9.11 0.37
N ILE A 39 8.52 -10.19 0.21
CA ILE A 39 8.83 -11.48 0.85
C ILE A 39 10.20 -11.98 0.39
N SER A 40 10.54 -11.82 -0.89
CA SER A 40 11.84 -12.24 -1.41
C SER A 40 13.02 -11.44 -0.82
N LEU A 41 12.78 -10.25 -0.25
CA LEU A 41 13.79 -9.51 0.53
C LEU A 41 14.01 -10.12 1.92
N HIS A 42 13.03 -10.87 2.44
CA HIS A 42 13.13 -11.54 3.73
C HIS A 42 14.18 -12.65 3.71
N ASP A 43 14.25 -13.42 2.62
CA ASP A 43 15.13 -14.59 2.47
C ASP A 43 16.63 -14.24 2.36
N THR A 44 16.99 -12.98 2.13
CA THR A 44 18.37 -12.56 1.83
C THR A 44 19.25 -12.27 3.05
N ARG A 45 18.83 -12.51 4.32
CA ARG A 45 19.65 -12.11 5.49
C ARG A 45 19.99 -13.19 6.52
N SER A 46 21.27 -13.17 6.92
CA SER A 46 21.83 -13.86 8.10
C SER A 46 21.24 -13.30 9.40
N GLN A 47 21.07 -14.20 10.38
CA GLN A 47 20.33 -14.06 11.65
C GLN A 47 20.84 -12.97 12.63
N THR A 48 21.82 -12.15 12.27
CA THR A 48 22.55 -11.28 13.22
C THR A 48 21.92 -9.91 13.48
N GLU A 49 20.89 -9.52 12.74
CA GLU A 49 20.38 -8.15 12.79
C GLU A 49 18.90 -8.04 13.25
N GLU A 50 18.32 -9.11 13.79
CA GLU A 50 16.98 -9.08 14.40
C GLU A 50 16.96 -8.45 15.81
N ALA A 51 18.11 -8.06 16.35
CA ALA A 51 18.27 -7.51 17.70
C ALA A 51 18.10 -5.97 17.80
N SER A 52 17.77 -5.29 16.71
CA SER A 52 17.55 -3.83 16.73
C SER A 52 16.10 -3.51 17.10
N ASP A 53 15.94 -2.97 18.31
CA ASP A 53 14.73 -2.60 19.03
C ASP A 53 13.49 -2.20 18.17
N PRO A 54 12.31 -2.82 18.37
CA PRO A 54 11.06 -2.33 17.79
C PRO A 54 10.66 -0.94 18.33
N GLU A 55 11.19 -0.52 19.49
CA GLU A 55 10.84 0.75 20.16
C GLU A 55 11.43 2.01 19.51
N ASN A 56 12.46 1.89 18.66
CA ASN A 56 13.06 3.07 17.99
C ASN A 56 12.67 3.09 16.50
N TRP A 57 11.36 3.18 16.27
CA TRP A 57 10.79 3.59 14.99
C TRP A 57 10.70 5.12 15.06
N PRO A 58 11.29 5.89 14.14
CA PRO A 58 10.82 7.25 13.89
C PRO A 58 9.48 7.17 13.14
N GLY A 59 8.58 6.28 13.59
CA GLY A 59 7.19 6.39 13.22
C GLY A 59 6.64 7.54 13.94
N GLU A 60 5.97 8.38 13.19
CA GLU A 60 5.41 9.63 13.69
C GLU A 60 6.42 10.77 13.84
N GLU A 61 7.59 10.74 13.20
CA GLU A 61 8.35 11.99 12.93
C GLU A 61 8.23 12.50 11.48
N HIS A 62 7.31 11.95 10.69
CA HIS A 62 6.84 12.54 9.43
C HIS A 62 5.34 12.83 9.57
N GLY A 63 4.85 14.07 9.61
CA GLY A 63 5.50 15.34 9.47
C GLY A 63 4.53 16.45 9.91
N HIS A 64 4.86 17.67 9.51
CA HIS A 64 3.99 18.83 9.54
C HIS A 64 2.52 18.47 9.27
N LEU A 65 1.58 19.20 9.88
CA LEU A 65 0.13 19.13 9.57
C LEU A 65 -0.14 19.02 8.05
N ASP A 66 0.65 19.74 7.26
CA ASP A 66 0.66 19.73 5.79
C ASP A 66 0.79 18.30 5.18
N ALA A 67 1.58 17.41 5.77
CA ALA A 67 1.75 16.03 5.30
C ALA A 67 0.51 15.16 5.59
N LEU A 68 -0.26 15.45 6.65
CA LEU A 68 -1.51 14.74 6.95
C LEU A 68 -2.63 15.20 6.01
N ASP A 69 -2.67 16.50 5.72
CA ASP A 69 -3.61 17.07 4.75
C ASP A 69 -3.36 16.47 3.35
N ASP A 70 -2.10 16.39 2.91
CA ASP A 70 -1.73 15.76 1.64
C ASP A 70 -2.19 14.29 1.55
N ARG A 71 -2.03 13.52 2.65
CA ARG A 71 -2.48 12.11 2.71
C ARG A 71 -4.00 12.01 2.64
N PHE A 72 -4.71 12.88 3.37
CA PHE A 72 -6.16 12.90 3.38
C PHE A 72 -6.74 13.30 2.02
N GLU A 73 -6.15 14.28 1.35
CA GLU A 73 -6.53 14.67 -0.01
C GLU A 73 -6.29 13.53 -1.01
N PHE A 74 -5.14 12.85 -0.89
CA PHE A 74 -4.80 11.71 -1.74
C PHE A 74 -5.79 10.55 -1.55
N TYR A 75 -6.08 10.18 -0.31
CA TYR A 75 -7.10 9.19 0.05
C TYR A 75 -8.48 9.59 -0.50
N SER A 76 -8.90 10.84 -0.26
CA SER A 76 -10.22 11.32 -0.68
C SER A 76 -10.41 11.27 -2.18
N ARG A 77 -9.34 11.57 -2.94
CA ARG A 77 -9.34 11.43 -4.40
C ARG A 77 -9.49 9.97 -4.81
N LEU A 78 -8.66 9.07 -4.29
CA LEU A 78 -8.75 7.63 -4.59
C LEU A 78 -10.13 7.07 -4.28
N ARG A 79 -10.71 7.46 -3.14
CA ARG A 79 -12.06 7.05 -2.74
C ARG A 79 -13.11 7.53 -3.72
N SER A 80 -13.01 8.78 -4.16
CA SER A 80 -13.91 9.32 -5.19
C SER A 80 -13.79 8.55 -6.51
N ASP A 81 -12.58 8.21 -6.92
CA ASP A 81 -12.32 7.48 -8.18
C ASP A 81 -12.81 6.02 -8.12
N LEU A 82 -12.66 5.39 -6.95
CA LEU A 82 -13.11 4.01 -6.70
C LEU A 82 -14.63 3.90 -6.61
N GLY A 83 -15.30 4.89 -6.01
CA GLY A 83 -16.75 4.90 -5.83
C GLY A 83 -17.24 3.62 -5.17
N GLU A 84 -18.16 2.91 -5.82
CA GLU A 84 -18.73 1.66 -5.29
C GLU A 84 -17.74 0.49 -5.18
N HIS A 85 -16.52 0.64 -5.69
CA HIS A 85 -15.44 -0.35 -5.58
C HIS A 85 -14.58 -0.14 -4.33
N ASP A 86 -14.76 0.96 -3.58
CA ASP A 86 -13.93 1.28 -2.42
C ASP A 86 -14.22 0.38 -1.21
N GLY A 87 -15.48 0.37 -0.76
CA GLY A 87 -15.86 -0.23 0.52
C GLY A 87 -15.88 -1.77 0.52
N TYR A 88 -15.47 -2.36 1.63
CA TYR A 88 -15.66 -3.78 1.93
C TYR A 88 -15.87 -4.07 3.42
N TRP A 89 -16.52 -5.20 3.70
CA TRP A 89 -16.83 -5.64 5.05
C TRP A 89 -15.60 -6.20 5.78
N LEU A 90 -15.40 -5.76 7.02
CA LEU A 90 -14.46 -6.35 7.99
C LEU A 90 -15.19 -7.25 9.00
N GLU A 91 -14.42 -8.07 9.73
CA GLU A 91 -14.96 -9.08 10.67
C GLU A 91 -15.83 -8.47 11.79
N PHE A 92 -15.52 -7.24 12.21
CA PHE A 92 -16.21 -6.54 13.29
C PHE A 92 -17.29 -5.57 12.80
N ASP A 93 -17.57 -5.53 11.51
CA ASP A 93 -18.64 -4.70 10.99
C ASP A 93 -20.01 -5.19 11.48
N PRO A 94 -20.93 -4.29 11.83
CA PRO A 94 -22.24 -4.65 12.32
C PRO A 94 -23.04 -5.40 11.25
N VAL A 95 -23.63 -6.54 11.63
CA VAL A 95 -24.54 -7.30 10.75
C VAL A 95 -25.98 -6.87 11.01
N GLY A 96 -26.61 -6.15 10.06
CA GLY A 96 -28.04 -5.81 10.10
C GLY A 96 -28.39 -4.40 9.59
N ASP A 97 -29.59 -3.91 9.92
CA ASP A 97 -30.14 -2.60 9.50
C ASP A 97 -29.39 -1.37 10.06
N ALA A 98 -28.39 -1.60 10.91
CA ALA A 98 -27.53 -0.57 11.48
C ALA A 98 -26.42 -0.19 10.49
N HIS A 99 -26.84 0.47 9.41
CA HIS A 99 -26.05 1.14 8.38
C HIS A 99 -25.11 0.25 7.56
N ASP A 100 -25.21 0.39 6.24
CA ASP A 100 -24.28 -0.10 5.21
C ASP A 100 -22.87 0.53 5.34
N SER A 101 -22.33 0.58 6.54
CA SER A 101 -21.02 1.18 6.86
C SER A 101 -19.97 0.09 6.83
N MET A 102 -19.57 -0.28 5.61
CA MET A 102 -18.33 -1.01 5.37
C MET A 102 -17.18 -0.18 5.94
N SER A 103 -16.45 -0.72 6.93
CA SER A 103 -15.32 0.00 7.53
C SER A 103 -14.02 -0.19 6.74
N GLY A 104 -13.90 -1.26 5.95
CA GLY A 104 -12.78 -1.46 5.03
C GLY A 104 -12.85 -0.54 3.81
N SER A 105 -11.71 0.02 3.41
CA SER A 105 -11.61 0.95 2.28
C SER A 105 -10.38 0.63 1.44
N LEU A 106 -10.60 0.30 0.17
CA LEU A 106 -9.52 0.08 -0.79
C LEU A 106 -8.71 1.36 -1.03
N ALA A 107 -9.33 2.53 -0.96
CA ALA A 107 -8.63 3.81 -1.07
C ALA A 107 -7.61 3.99 0.06
N ASP A 108 -7.98 3.61 1.28
CA ASP A 108 -7.13 3.66 2.46
C ASP A 108 -5.95 2.69 2.30
N ASP A 109 -6.25 1.43 1.97
CA ASP A 109 -5.24 0.41 1.73
C ASP A 109 -4.22 0.83 0.66
N LEU A 110 -4.70 1.36 -0.48
CA LEU A 110 -3.82 1.81 -1.56
C LEU A 110 -3.00 3.05 -1.19
N ALA A 111 -3.56 3.96 -0.39
CA ALA A 111 -2.83 5.12 0.10
C ALA A 111 -1.71 4.69 1.06
N ASP A 112 -2.00 3.85 2.05
CA ASP A 112 -1.00 3.36 3.00
C ASP A 112 0.13 2.60 2.31
N ILE A 113 -0.20 1.70 1.39
CA ILE A 113 0.80 1.01 0.57
C ILE A 113 1.63 2.04 -0.20
N TYR A 114 1.00 3.00 -0.89
CA TYR A 114 1.68 4.00 -1.71
C TYR A 114 2.72 4.81 -0.92
N TYR A 115 2.34 5.37 0.23
CA TYR A 115 3.25 6.19 1.02
C TYR A 115 4.44 5.36 1.56
N ASP A 116 4.18 4.14 2.06
CA ASP A 116 5.24 3.28 2.60
C ASP A 116 6.20 2.80 1.51
N VAL A 117 5.70 2.34 0.36
CA VAL A 117 6.61 1.86 -0.70
C VAL A 117 7.38 3.02 -1.33
N ARG A 118 6.75 4.20 -1.48
CA ARG A 118 7.38 5.41 -2.03
C ARG A 118 8.48 5.95 -1.14
N GLU A 119 8.31 5.91 0.17
CA GLU A 119 9.36 6.30 1.13
C GLU A 119 10.61 5.41 0.98
N GLY A 120 10.43 4.09 0.92
CA GLY A 120 11.56 3.19 0.66
C GLY A 120 12.19 3.38 -0.72
N LEU A 121 11.41 3.78 -1.73
CA LEU A 121 11.92 4.13 -3.05
C LEU A 121 12.75 5.43 -3.02
N ALA A 122 12.32 6.44 -2.27
CA ALA A 122 13.08 7.68 -2.10
C ALA A 122 14.45 7.41 -1.46
N ARG A 123 14.50 6.53 -0.44
CA ARG A 123 15.76 6.07 0.18
C ARG A 123 16.66 5.33 -0.80
N HIS A 124 16.07 4.45 -1.59
CA HIS A 124 16.78 3.72 -2.65
C HIS A 124 17.40 4.69 -3.67
N ASP A 125 16.68 5.75 -4.05
CA ASP A 125 17.09 6.69 -5.08
C ASP A 125 18.08 7.76 -4.56
N ALA A 126 18.03 8.09 -3.27
CA ALA A 126 18.90 9.09 -2.63
C ALA A 126 20.28 8.55 -2.24
N ALA A 127 20.48 7.23 -2.25
CA ALA A 127 21.69 6.64 -1.70
C ALA A 127 22.90 6.77 -2.66
N GLU A 128 23.90 7.56 -2.23
CA GLU A 128 25.22 7.62 -2.86
C GLU A 128 26.07 6.40 -2.43
N ALA A 129 26.76 5.75 -3.37
CA ALA A 129 27.39 4.42 -3.22
C ALA A 129 28.23 4.26 -1.92
N ALA A 130 27.96 3.24 -1.09
CA ALA A 130 28.64 1.94 -1.16
C ALA A 130 27.75 0.70 -0.86
N ASP A 131 26.58 0.88 -0.26
CA ASP A 131 25.48 -0.12 -0.24
C ASP A 131 24.09 0.56 -0.22
N PRO A 132 23.69 1.22 -1.33
CA PRO A 132 22.40 1.93 -1.45
C PRO A 132 21.16 1.09 -1.19
N ALA A 133 21.27 -0.22 -1.40
CA ALA A 133 20.14 -1.13 -1.32
C ALA A 133 19.80 -1.49 0.13
N ALA A 134 20.77 -1.48 1.05
CA ALA A 134 20.55 -1.99 2.41
C ALA A 134 19.53 -1.19 3.23
N ASP A 135 19.58 0.16 3.21
CA ASP A 135 18.64 0.98 3.98
C ASP A 135 17.21 0.88 3.42
N ALA A 136 17.05 0.99 2.10
CA ALA A 136 15.75 0.83 1.44
C ALA A 136 15.17 -0.58 1.66
N ILE A 137 15.99 -1.63 1.56
CA ILE A 137 15.58 -3.02 1.85
C ILE A 137 15.16 -3.16 3.31
N HIS A 138 15.94 -2.63 4.25
CA HIS A 138 15.60 -2.67 5.66
C HIS A 138 14.27 -1.95 5.94
N PHE A 139 14.10 -0.77 5.37
CA PHE A 139 12.88 0.01 5.48
C PHE A 139 11.67 -0.75 4.93
N TRP A 140 11.70 -1.22 3.67
CA TRP A 140 10.58 -1.95 3.07
C TRP A 140 10.20 -3.20 3.87
N LYS A 141 11.18 -3.97 4.37
CA LYS A 141 10.91 -5.14 5.20
C LYS A 141 10.24 -4.76 6.52
N ARG A 142 10.74 -3.73 7.18
CA ARG A 142 10.23 -3.29 8.48
C ARG A 142 8.83 -2.68 8.34
N SER A 143 8.62 -1.76 7.39
CA SER A 143 7.32 -1.14 7.15
C SER A 143 6.27 -2.15 6.69
N TYR A 144 6.65 -3.15 5.89
CA TYR A 144 5.74 -4.23 5.49
C TYR A 144 5.20 -4.99 6.71
N ARG A 145 6.10 -5.39 7.61
CA ARG A 145 5.73 -6.13 8.82
C ARG A 145 4.88 -5.31 9.79
N LEU A 146 5.14 -4.01 9.87
CA LEU A 146 4.52 -3.14 10.87
C LEU A 146 3.25 -2.44 10.36
N HIS A 147 3.06 -2.30 9.05
CA HIS A 147 2.03 -1.43 8.49
C HIS A 147 1.47 -1.94 7.14
N TRP A 148 2.03 -1.54 5.99
CA TRP A 148 1.42 -1.79 4.67
C TRP A 148 1.22 -3.25 4.27
N GLY A 149 1.79 -4.22 4.99
CA GLY A 149 1.56 -5.64 4.72
C GLY A 149 0.13 -6.08 4.98
N GLN A 150 -0.51 -5.57 6.04
CA GLN A 150 -1.93 -5.88 6.31
C GLN A 150 -2.83 -5.25 5.24
N HIS A 151 -2.61 -3.97 4.94
CA HIS A 151 -3.30 -3.25 3.86
C HIS A 151 -3.18 -3.94 2.50
N LEU A 152 -1.99 -4.46 2.16
CA LEU A 152 -1.80 -5.22 0.93
C LEU A 152 -2.68 -6.48 0.89
N VAL A 153 -2.75 -7.25 1.98
CA VAL A 153 -3.56 -8.48 2.03
C VAL A 153 -5.05 -8.15 1.94
N ASP A 154 -5.50 -7.11 2.65
CA ASP A 154 -6.90 -6.68 2.61
C ASP A 154 -7.31 -6.15 1.23
N ALA A 155 -6.44 -5.36 0.57
CA ALA A 155 -6.64 -4.91 -0.80
C ALA A 155 -6.68 -6.08 -1.79
N GLU A 156 -5.75 -7.05 -1.71
CA GLU A 156 -5.76 -8.24 -2.57
C GLU A 156 -7.06 -9.05 -2.41
N ARG A 157 -7.51 -9.26 -1.17
CA ARG A 157 -8.76 -9.94 -0.85
C ARG A 157 -9.95 -9.22 -1.49
N HIS A 158 -10.03 -7.91 -1.33
CA HIS A 158 -11.14 -7.13 -1.87
C HIS A 158 -11.12 -7.08 -3.40
N LEU A 159 -9.97 -6.85 -4.03
CA LEU A 159 -9.85 -6.87 -5.48
C LEU A 159 -10.22 -8.25 -6.06
N TYR A 160 -9.87 -9.36 -5.39
CA TYR A 160 -10.34 -10.69 -5.76
C TYR A 160 -11.87 -10.79 -5.67
N SER A 161 -12.48 -10.26 -4.61
CA SER A 161 -13.94 -10.22 -4.45
C SER A 161 -14.62 -9.43 -5.58
N LEU A 162 -14.07 -8.28 -5.96
CA LEU A 162 -14.52 -7.50 -7.12
C LEU A 162 -14.39 -8.31 -8.42
N LYS A 163 -13.26 -9.00 -8.62
CA LYS A 163 -13.04 -9.88 -9.78
C LYS A 163 -14.09 -10.97 -9.88
N ALA A 164 -14.33 -11.68 -8.78
CA ALA A 164 -15.27 -12.81 -8.73
C ALA A 164 -16.71 -12.38 -9.06
N ARG A 165 -17.04 -11.10 -8.81
CA ARG A 165 -18.34 -10.49 -9.11
C ARG A 165 -18.38 -9.76 -10.47
N ASN A 166 -17.32 -9.86 -11.28
CA ASN A 166 -17.15 -9.12 -12.54
C ASN A 166 -17.27 -7.60 -12.39
N ARG A 167 -16.76 -7.06 -11.27
CA ARG A 167 -16.77 -5.62 -10.94
C ARG A 167 -15.38 -4.96 -11.08
N LEU A 168 -14.37 -5.69 -11.52
CA LEU A 168 -13.14 -5.07 -12.05
C LEU A 168 -13.48 -4.67 -13.49
N GLY A 169 -13.66 -3.37 -13.76
CA GLY A 169 -14.23 -2.81 -15.01
C GLY A 169 -13.94 -3.59 -16.31
N HIS A 170 -14.93 -3.64 -17.21
CA HIS A 170 -14.85 -4.34 -18.51
C HIS A 170 -13.66 -3.91 -19.36
#